data_AF-A0A1G6EMB0-F1
#
_entry.id   AF-A0A1G6EMB0-F1
#
_cell.length_a   1.000
_cell.length_b   1.000
_cell.length_c   1.000
_cell.angle_alpha   90.00
_cell.angle_beta   90.00
_cell.angle_gamma   90.00
#
_symmetry.space_group_name_H-M   'P 1'
#
loop_
_entity.id
_entity.type
_entity.pdbx_description
1 polymer ?
#
loop_
_entity_poly.entity_id
_entity_poly.type
_entity_poly.pdbx_seq_one_letter_code
_entity_poly.pdbx_strand_id
1 'polypeptide(L)'
;MDNYKLYANLIRKPDSSDFNARPCVVEKWIPLSHWSFEQIKQDPLHDLEAVKAYRDIMFCDNEANHCIMLLDDLGSDGILVESEGYDYPRYSCFVPNARTLYEDSLTTNAERELRGLIRKAADKALEDVFADNEADIHSADLIDEDEVSRLVKTAIVERLNQHPGINEARCLSPWIPEQPDIDIKTEPLKKIKFYCPLKIMQIPDEDDYMDLDDYDGEPEDLPSYCALTAAGDINIAIEEYASPCEEDRGIMAYLGGREMLGKVYSIFPSVEKMDNDFWGVFECKVFEDLDSYELEALRLELSGQASDGWGEGFEQREIETDDCGKLYVSFYGAPDWSMKTEEEMGIPANEVQDLDDGDISM
;
A
#
# COMPACT_ATOMS: atom_id res chain seq x y z
N MET A 1 -20.13 -17.41 -26.98
CA MET A 1 -18.89 -16.60 -26.91
C MET A 1 -19.33 -15.16 -26.95
N ASP A 2 -19.03 -14.41 -25.89
CA ASP A 2 -19.22 -12.97 -25.90
C ASP A 2 -18.15 -12.32 -26.77
N ASN A 3 -18.54 -11.26 -27.49
CA ASN A 3 -17.61 -10.53 -28.33
C ASN A 3 -16.63 -9.76 -27.43
N TYR A 4 -15.34 -9.96 -27.65
CA TYR A 4 -14.28 -9.22 -26.95
C TYR A 4 -14.23 -7.76 -27.45
N LYS A 5 -14.15 -6.80 -26.52
CA LYS A 5 -14.04 -5.36 -26.81
C LYS A 5 -12.67 -4.87 -26.36
N LEU A 6 -12.03 -4.05 -27.19
CA LEU A 6 -10.76 -3.38 -26.87
C LEU A 6 -10.74 -1.98 -27.49
N TYR A 7 -10.03 -1.05 -26.87
CA TYR A 7 -9.78 0.29 -27.40
C TYR A 7 -8.57 0.26 -28.33
N ALA A 8 -8.71 0.76 -29.57
CA ALA A 8 -7.62 0.81 -30.53
C ALA A 8 -7.77 1.98 -31.50
N ASN A 9 -6.64 2.51 -31.95
CA ASN A 9 -6.58 3.48 -33.03
C ASN A 9 -6.47 2.75 -34.38
N LEU A 10 -7.44 2.99 -35.27
CA LEU A 10 -7.44 2.39 -36.60
C LEU A 10 -6.74 3.32 -37.60
N ILE A 11 -5.63 2.86 -38.17
CA ILE A 11 -4.88 3.59 -39.20
C ILE A 11 -5.40 3.17 -40.59
N ARG A 12 -5.73 4.15 -41.43
CA ARG A 12 -6.25 3.90 -42.78
C ARG A 12 -5.10 3.65 -43.75
N LYS A 13 -5.00 2.42 -44.26
CA LYS A 13 -3.97 1.96 -45.22
C LYS A 13 -2.54 2.12 -44.65
N PRO A 14 -2.25 1.45 -43.52
CA PRO A 14 -0.91 1.51 -42.92
C PRO A 14 0.12 0.87 -43.87
N ASP A 15 1.34 1.39 -43.84
CA ASP A 15 2.50 0.74 -44.42
C ASP A 15 3.36 0.05 -43.34
N SER A 16 4.48 -0.54 -43.75
CA SER A 16 5.34 -1.27 -42.81
C SER A 16 5.90 -0.39 -41.69
N SER A 17 6.06 0.91 -41.91
CA SER A 17 6.58 1.82 -40.89
C SER A 17 5.57 2.08 -39.78
N ASP A 18 4.27 2.09 -40.09
CA ASP A 18 3.19 2.24 -39.09
C ASP A 18 3.12 1.08 -38.09
N PHE A 19 3.63 -0.10 -38.46
CA PHE A 19 3.69 -1.28 -37.60
C PHE A 19 5.06 -1.48 -36.93
N ASN A 20 6.09 -0.76 -37.38
CA ASN A 20 7.42 -0.82 -36.79
C ASN A 20 7.51 0.14 -35.61
N ALA A 21 6.76 -0.17 -34.54
CA ALA A 21 6.93 0.53 -33.27
C ALA A 21 8.30 0.20 -32.67
N ARG A 22 8.99 1.22 -32.17
CA ARG A 22 10.19 1.01 -31.38
C ARG A 22 9.81 0.28 -30.07
N PRO A 23 10.57 -0.73 -29.63
CA PRO A 23 10.33 -1.37 -28.35
C PRO A 23 10.32 -0.35 -27.21
N CYS A 24 9.45 -0.57 -26.22
CA CYS A 24 9.43 0.22 -25.00
C CYS A 24 9.73 -0.71 -23.81
N VAL A 25 10.63 -0.28 -22.93
CA VAL A 25 10.92 -0.92 -21.64
C VAL A 25 10.15 -0.16 -20.57
N VAL A 26 9.41 -0.87 -19.73
CA VAL A 26 8.74 -0.29 -18.57
C VAL A 26 9.70 -0.35 -17.39
N GLU A 27 10.28 0.79 -17.05
CA GLU A 27 11.24 0.94 -15.95
C GLU A 27 10.54 0.94 -14.58
N LYS A 28 9.34 1.52 -14.50
CA LYS A 28 8.53 1.53 -13.28
C LYS A 28 7.04 1.46 -13.60
N TRP A 29 6.30 0.67 -12.84
CA TRP A 29 4.84 0.63 -12.83
C TRP A 29 4.36 1.52 -11.69
N ILE A 30 3.53 2.51 -11.99
CA ILE A 30 3.11 3.55 -11.05
C ILE A 30 1.59 3.59 -11.00
N PRO A 31 0.98 3.16 -9.91
CA PRO A 31 -0.45 3.32 -9.68
C PRO A 31 -0.78 4.80 -9.49
N LEU A 32 -1.86 5.25 -10.11
CA LEU A 32 -2.44 6.58 -9.98
C LEU A 32 -3.89 6.49 -9.52
N SER A 33 -4.32 7.50 -8.78
CA SER A 33 -5.75 7.68 -8.55
C SER A 33 -6.49 7.87 -9.87
N HIS A 34 -7.68 7.28 -9.96
CA HIS A 34 -8.54 7.39 -11.14
C HIS A 34 -8.74 8.85 -11.59
N TRP A 35 -8.87 9.78 -10.64
CA TRP A 35 -8.98 11.21 -10.95
C TRP A 35 -7.74 11.75 -11.67
N SER A 36 -6.54 11.43 -11.19
CA SER A 36 -5.28 11.86 -11.82
C SER A 36 -5.11 11.20 -13.19
N PHE A 37 -5.49 9.93 -13.31
CA PHE A 37 -5.47 9.21 -14.58
C PHE A 37 -6.37 9.86 -15.64
N GLU A 38 -7.60 10.22 -15.27
CA GLU A 38 -8.52 10.93 -16.16
C GLU A 38 -8.08 12.37 -16.46
N GLN A 39 -7.45 13.05 -15.50
CA GLN A 39 -6.91 14.39 -15.71
C GLN A 39 -5.83 14.40 -16.80
N ILE A 40 -4.89 13.45 -16.76
CA ILE A 40 -3.83 13.34 -17.78
C ILE A 40 -4.41 13.12 -19.18
N LYS A 41 -5.51 12.36 -19.29
CA LYS A 41 -6.19 12.15 -20.58
C LYS A 41 -6.81 13.44 -21.14
N GLN A 42 -7.23 14.34 -20.26
CA GLN A 42 -7.86 15.61 -20.64
C GLN A 42 -6.83 16.73 -20.89
N ASP A 43 -5.76 16.77 -20.09
CA ASP A 43 -4.70 17.77 -20.17
C ASP A 43 -3.30 17.13 -20.00
N PRO A 44 -2.74 16.51 -21.07
CA PRO A 44 -1.44 15.83 -21.01
C PRO A 44 -0.22 16.73 -20.75
N LEU A 45 -0.40 18.06 -20.80
CA LEU A 45 0.66 19.03 -20.51
C LEU A 45 0.68 19.46 -19.04
N HIS A 46 -0.26 18.96 -18.23
CA HIS A 46 -0.25 19.18 -16.80
C HIS A 46 0.91 18.43 -16.15
N ASP A 47 1.68 19.13 -15.32
CA ASP A 47 2.75 18.51 -14.54
C ASP A 47 2.15 17.44 -13.62
N LEU A 48 2.82 16.29 -13.57
CA LEU A 48 2.41 15.16 -12.75
C LEU A 48 3.54 14.81 -11.80
N GLU A 49 3.28 14.81 -10.50
CA GLU A 49 4.30 14.50 -9.49
C GLU A 49 4.93 13.11 -9.71
N ALA A 50 4.15 12.14 -10.20
CA ALA A 50 4.69 10.84 -10.61
C ALA A 50 5.73 10.96 -11.74
N VAL A 51 5.44 11.73 -12.81
CA VAL A 51 6.39 11.92 -13.92
C VAL A 51 7.65 12.63 -13.42
N LYS A 52 7.47 13.70 -12.65
CA LYS A 52 8.56 14.48 -12.07
C LYS A 52 9.47 13.65 -11.17
N ALA A 53 8.90 12.78 -10.33
CA ALA A 53 9.65 11.89 -9.44
C ALA A 53 10.49 10.85 -10.19
N TYR A 54 10.03 10.40 -11.37
CA TYR A 54 10.69 9.33 -12.13
C TYR A 54 11.23 9.78 -13.49
N ARG A 55 11.40 11.08 -13.72
CA ARG A 55 11.88 11.58 -15.02
C ARG A 55 13.26 11.08 -15.39
N ASP A 56 14.12 10.86 -14.40
CA ASP A 56 15.53 10.51 -14.63
C ASP A 56 15.71 9.04 -15.06
N ILE A 57 14.70 8.18 -14.89
CA ILE A 57 14.70 6.80 -15.40
C ILE A 57 14.07 6.69 -16.79
N MET A 58 13.44 7.76 -17.29
CA MET A 58 12.89 7.80 -18.66
C MET A 58 13.93 8.36 -19.62
N PHE A 59 14.24 7.62 -20.69
CA PHE A 59 15.18 8.04 -21.70
C PHE A 59 15.03 7.22 -23.00
N CYS A 60 15.75 7.62 -24.04
CA CYS A 60 15.75 6.95 -25.33
C CYS A 60 17.19 6.57 -25.69
N ASP A 61 17.49 5.29 -25.90
CA ASP A 61 18.82 4.82 -26.30
C ASP A 61 18.89 4.50 -27.80
N ASN A 62 19.57 3.43 -28.26
CA ASN A 62 19.51 2.97 -29.66
C ASN A 62 18.55 1.78 -29.89
N GLU A 63 18.13 1.09 -28.83
CA GLU A 63 17.39 -0.17 -28.88
C GLU A 63 15.91 0.01 -28.50
N ALA A 64 15.62 0.80 -27.46
CA ALA A 64 14.28 0.97 -26.90
C ALA A 64 14.02 2.39 -26.35
N ASN A 65 12.74 2.68 -26.11
CA ASN A 65 12.35 3.81 -25.26
C ASN A 65 12.17 3.27 -23.83
N HIS A 66 12.81 3.90 -22.87
CA HIS A 66 12.67 3.59 -21.44
C HIS A 66 11.60 4.50 -20.87
N CYS A 67 10.52 3.89 -20.41
CA CYS A 67 9.26 4.55 -20.07
C CYS A 67 8.81 4.17 -18.66
N ILE A 68 7.91 4.95 -18.08
CA ILE A 68 7.10 4.52 -16.94
C ILE A 68 5.71 4.10 -17.42
N MET A 69 5.06 3.18 -16.71
CA MET A 69 3.65 2.83 -16.93
C MET A 69 2.81 3.40 -15.80
N LEU A 70 1.93 4.34 -16.13
CA LEU A 70 0.91 4.85 -15.21
C LEU A 70 -0.30 3.92 -15.27
N LEU A 71 -0.70 3.34 -14.14
CA LEU A 71 -1.84 2.42 -14.02
C LEU A 71 -3.01 3.11 -13.32
N ASP A 72 -4.23 2.94 -13.83
CA ASP A 72 -5.44 3.39 -13.15
C ASP A 72 -5.73 2.47 -11.94
N ASP A 73 -5.92 3.03 -10.74
CA ASP A 73 -6.19 2.27 -9.52
C ASP A 73 -7.61 1.66 -9.47
N LEU A 74 -8.57 2.23 -10.21
CA LEU A 74 -9.93 1.67 -10.36
C LEU A 74 -10.11 0.89 -11.68
N GLY A 75 -9.25 1.14 -12.66
CA GLY A 75 -9.33 0.58 -14.02
C GLY A 75 -8.36 -0.57 -14.29
N SER A 76 -8.48 -1.14 -15.49
CA SER A 76 -7.50 -2.09 -16.05
C SER A 76 -6.53 -1.42 -17.03
N ASP A 77 -6.77 -0.17 -17.40
CA ASP A 77 -6.03 0.55 -18.43
C ASP A 77 -4.79 1.27 -17.86
N GLY A 78 -3.90 1.67 -18.76
CA GLY A 78 -2.68 2.38 -18.41
C GLY A 78 -2.27 3.42 -19.43
N ILE A 79 -1.31 4.27 -19.06
CA ILE A 79 -0.67 5.24 -19.94
C ILE A 79 0.83 5.01 -19.85
N LEU A 80 1.44 4.58 -20.95
CA LEU A 80 2.89 4.51 -21.07
C LEU A 80 3.43 5.92 -21.30
N VAL A 81 4.45 6.33 -20.56
CA VAL A 81 4.98 7.70 -20.59
C VAL A 81 6.49 7.71 -20.77
N GLU A 82 6.95 8.60 -21.63
CA GLU A 82 8.34 9.06 -21.72
C GLU A 82 8.31 10.60 -21.68
N SER A 83 9.17 11.19 -20.84
CA SER A 83 9.08 12.63 -20.52
C SER A 83 10.08 13.52 -21.27
N GLU A 84 11.16 12.97 -21.82
CA GLU A 84 12.38 13.67 -22.23
C GLU A 84 12.89 14.67 -21.17
N GLY A 85 12.72 14.36 -19.89
CA GLY A 85 13.16 15.18 -18.76
C GLY A 85 12.20 16.32 -18.36
N TYR A 86 10.99 16.35 -18.90
CA TYR A 86 9.93 17.26 -18.45
C TYR A 86 9.14 16.67 -17.28
N ASP A 87 8.39 17.52 -16.58
CA ASP A 87 7.57 17.12 -15.43
C ASP A 87 6.15 16.64 -15.85
N TYR A 88 5.88 16.55 -17.16
CA TYR A 88 4.63 16.07 -17.74
C TYR A 88 4.86 14.97 -18.81
N PRO A 89 3.83 14.17 -19.17
CA PRO A 89 3.92 13.11 -20.19
C PRO A 89 4.16 13.60 -21.63
N ARG A 90 5.37 14.07 -21.94
CA ARG A 90 5.71 14.62 -23.27
C ARG A 90 5.40 13.68 -24.42
N TYR A 91 5.73 12.40 -24.26
CA TYR A 91 5.29 11.31 -25.11
C TYR A 91 4.47 10.35 -24.29
N SER A 92 3.29 9.99 -24.80
CA SER A 92 2.42 9.04 -24.12
C SER A 92 1.66 8.15 -25.10
N CYS A 93 1.33 6.95 -24.62
CA CYS A 93 0.51 5.99 -25.33
C CYS A 93 -0.51 5.39 -24.37
N PHE A 94 -1.79 5.42 -24.75
CA PHE A 94 -2.83 4.71 -24.01
C PHE A 94 -2.70 3.21 -24.25
N VAL A 95 -2.61 2.45 -23.16
CA VAL A 95 -2.44 1.00 -23.16
C VAL A 95 -3.69 0.36 -22.56
N PRO A 96 -4.61 -0.17 -23.38
CA PRO A 96 -5.79 -0.84 -22.87
C PRO A 96 -5.41 -2.13 -22.14
N ASN A 97 -6.08 -2.43 -21.02
CA ASN A 97 -5.79 -3.60 -20.19
C ASN A 97 -4.30 -3.71 -19.75
N ALA A 98 -3.64 -2.57 -19.52
CA ALA A 98 -2.27 -2.52 -19.01
C ALA A 98 -2.07 -3.31 -17.71
N ARG A 99 -3.09 -3.44 -16.86
CA ARG A 99 -3.05 -4.24 -15.64
C ARG A 99 -2.74 -5.71 -15.90
N THR A 100 -3.24 -6.29 -17.00
CA THR A 100 -2.88 -7.65 -17.40
C THR A 100 -1.40 -7.74 -17.77
N LEU A 101 -0.84 -6.71 -18.40
CA LEU A 101 0.60 -6.67 -18.70
C LEU A 101 1.44 -6.57 -17.42
N TYR A 102 0.96 -5.82 -16.43
CA TYR A 102 1.58 -5.75 -15.11
C TYR A 102 1.56 -7.13 -14.41
N GLU A 103 0.41 -7.79 -14.36
CA GLU A 103 0.27 -9.14 -13.80
C GLU A 103 1.13 -10.17 -14.54
N ASP A 104 1.17 -10.12 -15.87
CA ASP A 104 2.03 -10.97 -16.70
C ASP A 104 3.52 -10.73 -16.43
N SER A 105 3.90 -9.49 -16.09
CA SER A 105 5.28 -9.13 -15.72
C SER A 105 5.71 -9.72 -14.38
N LEU A 106 4.76 -9.88 -13.44
CA LEU A 106 4.96 -10.54 -12.16
C LEU A 106 4.92 -12.07 -12.27
N THR A 107 4.26 -12.58 -13.31
CA THR A 107 4.05 -14.02 -13.47
C THR A 107 5.38 -14.78 -13.54
N THR A 108 5.54 -15.77 -12.67
CA THR A 108 6.79 -16.52 -12.54
C THR A 108 6.94 -17.59 -13.61
N ASN A 109 8.15 -18.13 -13.78
CA ASN A 109 8.37 -19.21 -14.76
C ASN A 109 7.61 -20.48 -14.37
N ALA A 110 7.58 -20.80 -13.07
CA ALA A 110 6.83 -21.94 -12.56
C ALA A 110 5.31 -21.77 -12.75
N GLU A 111 4.76 -20.56 -12.59
CA GLU A 111 3.34 -20.29 -12.89
C GLU A 111 3.03 -20.52 -14.39
N ARG A 112 3.91 -20.06 -15.28
CA ARG A 112 3.77 -20.29 -16.74
C ARG A 112 3.84 -21.78 -17.09
N GLU A 113 4.75 -22.51 -16.45
CA GLU A 113 4.90 -23.95 -16.65
C GLU A 113 3.68 -24.73 -16.14
N LEU A 114 3.17 -24.38 -14.95
CA LEU A 114 1.95 -24.96 -14.39
C LEU A 114 0.74 -24.73 -15.30
N ARG A 115 0.58 -23.51 -15.82
CA ARG A 115 -0.45 -23.21 -16.84
C ARG A 115 -0.28 -24.06 -18.09
N GLY A 116 0.96 -24.31 -18.51
CA GLY A 116 1.30 -25.19 -19.62
C GLY A 116 0.91 -26.65 -19.35
N LEU A 117 1.13 -27.16 -18.14
CA LEU A 117 0.71 -28.50 -17.74
C LEU A 117 -0.81 -28.67 -17.81
N ILE A 118 -1.56 -27.71 -17.27
CA ILE A 118 -3.03 -27.73 -17.31
C ILE A 118 -3.53 -27.78 -18.76
N ARG A 119 -2.91 -26.99 -19.65
CA ARG A 119 -3.29 -26.97 -21.07
C ARG A 119 -2.99 -28.31 -21.75
N LYS A 120 -1.81 -28.88 -21.53
CA LYS A 120 -1.43 -30.20 -22.06
C LYS A 120 -2.36 -31.31 -21.55
N ALA A 121 -2.73 -31.27 -20.27
CA ALA A 121 -3.66 -32.21 -19.67
C ALA A 121 -5.06 -32.13 -20.33
N ALA A 122 -5.55 -30.92 -20.57
CA ALA A 122 -6.82 -30.71 -21.26
C ALA A 122 -6.76 -31.20 -22.72
N ASP A 123 -5.68 -30.90 -23.45
CA ASP A 123 -5.49 -31.35 -24.83
C ASP A 123 -5.44 -32.89 -24.90
N LYS A 124 -4.74 -33.55 -23.97
CA LYS A 124 -4.70 -35.02 -23.86
C LYS A 124 -6.08 -35.63 -23.57
N ALA A 125 -6.82 -35.06 -22.61
CA ALA A 125 -8.17 -35.51 -22.29
C ALA A 125 -9.11 -35.39 -23.51
N LEU A 126 -8.97 -34.32 -24.30
CA LEU A 126 -9.70 -34.17 -25.55
C LEU A 126 -9.32 -35.23 -26.58
N GLU A 127 -8.02 -35.50 -26.76
CA GLU A 127 -7.54 -36.56 -27.66
C GLU A 127 -8.12 -37.93 -27.30
N ASP A 128 -8.13 -38.29 -26.01
CA ASP A 128 -8.66 -39.56 -25.53
C ASP A 128 -10.17 -39.69 -25.80
N VAL A 129 -10.95 -38.64 -25.52
CA VAL A 129 -12.40 -38.61 -25.76
C VAL A 129 -12.74 -38.68 -27.25
N PHE A 130 -11.93 -38.04 -28.12
CA PHE A 130 -12.17 -38.12 -29.56
C PHE A 130 -11.68 -39.44 -30.18
N ALA A 131 -10.74 -40.14 -29.54
CA ALA A 131 -10.30 -41.47 -29.95
C ALA A 131 -11.29 -42.56 -29.54
N ASP A 132 -11.89 -42.44 -28.35
CA ASP A 132 -12.91 -43.34 -27.83
C ASP A 132 -14.01 -42.54 -27.09
N ASN A 133 -15.23 -42.58 -27.63
CA ASN A 133 -16.37 -41.85 -27.08
C ASN A 133 -16.83 -42.39 -25.71
N GLU A 134 -16.34 -43.55 -25.27
CA GLU A 134 -16.58 -44.12 -23.95
C GLU A 134 -15.34 -44.03 -23.03
N ALA A 135 -14.33 -43.23 -23.40
CA ALA A 135 -13.11 -43.07 -22.59
C ALA A 135 -13.40 -42.51 -21.19
N ASP A 136 -12.96 -43.27 -20.17
CA ASP A 136 -12.93 -42.81 -18.78
C ASP A 136 -11.67 -41.97 -18.54
N ILE A 137 -11.84 -40.73 -18.07
CA ILE A 137 -10.73 -39.82 -17.77
C ILE A 137 -10.48 -39.79 -16.26
N HIS A 138 -9.30 -40.19 -15.83
CA HIS A 138 -8.84 -40.05 -14.45
C HIS A 138 -7.79 -38.95 -14.31
N SER A 139 -7.88 -38.13 -13.26
CA SER A 139 -6.94 -37.03 -13.01
C SER A 139 -5.48 -37.50 -12.90
N ALA A 140 -5.25 -38.69 -12.31
CA ALA A 140 -3.94 -39.30 -12.18
C ALA A 140 -3.27 -39.64 -13.51
N ASP A 141 -4.04 -39.83 -14.59
CA ASP A 141 -3.51 -40.10 -15.93
C ASP A 141 -3.19 -38.81 -16.71
N LEU A 142 -3.71 -37.67 -16.22
CA LEU A 142 -3.56 -36.38 -16.86
C LEU A 142 -2.43 -35.54 -16.27
N ILE A 143 -2.21 -35.66 -14.96
CA ILE A 143 -1.34 -34.75 -14.21
C ILE A 143 -0.48 -35.55 -13.22
N ASP A 144 0.82 -35.26 -13.22
CA ASP A 144 1.75 -35.73 -12.20
C ASP A 144 1.64 -34.82 -10.95
N GLU A 145 1.12 -35.39 -9.85
CA GLU A 145 0.89 -34.65 -8.60
C GLU A 145 2.20 -34.16 -7.95
N ASP A 146 3.29 -34.93 -8.07
CA ASP A 146 4.59 -34.54 -7.53
C ASP A 146 5.17 -33.35 -8.29
N GLU A 147 5.00 -33.35 -9.62
CA GLU A 147 5.43 -32.24 -10.47
C GLU A 147 4.60 -30.97 -10.21
N VAL A 148 3.29 -31.09 -10.04
CA VAL A 148 2.44 -29.94 -9.66
C VAL A 148 2.85 -29.39 -8.30
N SER A 149 3.05 -30.25 -7.31
CA SER A 149 3.50 -29.84 -5.97
C SER A 149 4.84 -29.10 -6.05
N ARG A 150 5.79 -29.61 -6.83
CA ARG A 150 7.09 -28.97 -7.07
C ARG A 150 6.93 -27.59 -7.70
N LEU A 151 6.11 -27.47 -8.74
CA LEU A 151 5.89 -26.20 -9.45
C LEU A 151 5.19 -25.17 -8.57
N VAL A 152 4.20 -25.57 -7.76
CA VAL A 152 3.52 -24.66 -6.83
C VAL A 152 4.51 -24.12 -5.80
N LYS A 153 5.35 -24.97 -5.18
CA LYS A 153 6.38 -24.50 -4.24
C LYS A 153 7.40 -23.58 -4.90
N THR A 154 7.80 -23.90 -6.13
CA THR A 154 8.72 -23.07 -6.92
C THR A 154 8.10 -21.71 -7.23
N ALA A 155 6.84 -21.67 -7.66
CA ALA A 155 6.10 -20.44 -7.93
C ALA A 155 5.98 -19.55 -6.69
N ILE A 156 5.66 -20.13 -5.53
CA ILE A 156 5.61 -19.40 -4.25
C ILE A 156 6.98 -18.78 -3.94
N VAL A 157 8.06 -19.55 -4.07
CA VAL A 157 9.42 -19.06 -3.82
C VAL A 157 9.84 -17.96 -4.82
N GLU A 158 9.56 -18.14 -6.10
CA GLU A 158 9.84 -17.14 -7.13
C GLU A 158 9.09 -15.84 -6.84
N ARG A 159 7.81 -15.93 -6.43
CA ARG A 159 6.97 -14.78 -6.10
C ARG A 159 7.40 -14.08 -4.81
N LEU A 160 7.79 -14.84 -3.79
CA LEU A 160 8.36 -14.29 -2.56
C LEU A 160 9.63 -13.51 -2.87
N ASN A 161 10.52 -14.04 -3.72
CA ASN A 161 11.76 -13.35 -4.11
C ASN A 161 11.54 -12.12 -5.00
N GLN A 162 10.34 -11.89 -5.54
CA GLN A 162 9.97 -10.65 -6.23
C GLN A 162 9.43 -9.58 -5.27
N HIS A 163 9.07 -9.95 -4.04
CA HIS A 163 8.50 -9.01 -3.08
C HIS A 163 9.62 -8.17 -2.45
N PRO A 164 9.49 -6.82 -2.39
CA PRO A 164 10.57 -5.93 -1.94
C PRO A 164 11.02 -6.22 -0.50
N GLY A 165 10.12 -6.65 0.38
CA GLY A 165 10.46 -7.01 1.76
C GLY A 165 11.11 -8.38 1.99
N ILE A 166 11.41 -9.15 0.93
CA ILE A 166 12.01 -10.48 1.05
C ILE A 166 13.42 -10.46 0.46
N ASN A 167 14.42 -10.85 1.26
CA ASN A 167 15.81 -10.92 0.81
C ASN A 167 16.10 -12.20 0.04
N GLU A 168 15.60 -13.32 0.56
CA GLU A 168 15.81 -14.64 -0.02
C GLU A 168 14.71 -15.58 0.47
N ALA A 169 14.05 -16.26 -0.46
CA ALA A 169 13.22 -17.42 -0.20
C ALA A 169 13.76 -18.63 -0.98
N ARG A 170 13.73 -19.82 -0.38
CA ARG A 170 14.18 -21.06 -1.04
C ARG A 170 13.43 -22.29 -0.52
N CYS A 171 13.19 -23.25 -1.41
CA CYS A 171 12.69 -24.56 -1.01
C CYS A 171 13.77 -25.33 -0.26
N LEU A 172 13.39 -25.97 0.85
CA LEU A 172 14.25 -26.86 1.61
C LEU A 172 14.19 -28.28 1.03
N SER A 173 15.36 -28.89 0.86
CA SER A 173 15.51 -30.25 0.35
C SER A 173 16.73 -30.93 1.01
N PRO A 174 16.63 -32.23 1.40
CA PRO A 174 15.45 -33.10 1.30
C PRO A 174 14.33 -32.69 2.27
N TRP A 175 13.10 -33.17 2.05
CA TRP A 175 12.01 -32.99 3.00
C TRP A 175 12.33 -33.69 4.32
N ILE A 176 12.14 -32.98 5.43
CA ILE A 176 12.34 -33.48 6.79
C ILE A 176 11.03 -33.26 7.55
N PRO A 177 10.49 -34.29 8.24
CA PRO A 177 9.30 -34.12 9.06
C PRO A 177 9.45 -32.97 10.06
N GLU A 178 8.36 -32.22 10.27
CA GLU A 178 8.28 -31.11 11.24
C GLU A 178 9.16 -29.88 10.90
N GLN A 179 9.86 -29.89 9.77
CA GLN A 179 10.53 -28.70 9.22
C GLN A 179 9.62 -27.99 8.21
N PRO A 180 9.71 -26.64 8.11
CA PRO A 180 9.05 -25.91 7.04
C PRO A 180 9.63 -26.32 5.68
N ASP A 181 8.80 -26.29 4.64
CA ASP A 181 9.22 -26.59 3.28
C ASP A 181 9.98 -25.43 2.61
N ILE A 182 9.84 -24.22 3.15
CA ILE A 182 10.39 -22.98 2.60
C ILE A 182 11.12 -22.22 3.71
N ASP A 183 12.37 -21.86 3.43
CA ASP A 183 13.19 -20.97 4.26
C ASP A 183 13.07 -19.55 3.69
N ILE A 184 12.74 -18.57 4.53
CA ILE A 184 12.52 -17.17 4.14
C ILE A 184 13.41 -16.29 5.02
N LYS A 185 14.13 -15.37 4.39
CA LYS A 185 14.94 -14.34 5.03
C LYS A 185 14.41 -12.97 4.66
N THR A 186 14.25 -12.13 5.66
CA THR A 186 13.80 -10.73 5.52
C THR A 186 14.74 -9.82 6.30
N GLU A 187 14.76 -8.53 5.97
CA GLU A 187 15.32 -7.52 6.87
C GLU A 187 14.27 -7.11 7.91
N PRO A 188 14.72 -6.57 9.06
CA PRO A 188 13.82 -5.87 9.98
C PRO A 188 13.15 -4.69 9.27
N LEU A 189 11.87 -4.49 9.55
CA LEU A 189 11.12 -3.36 9.01
C LEU A 189 11.71 -2.03 9.52
N LYS A 190 11.80 -1.05 8.64
CA LYS A 190 12.19 0.32 8.99
C LYS A 190 10.98 1.06 9.56
N LYS A 191 11.21 1.92 10.55
CA LYS A 191 10.17 2.76 11.16
C LYS A 191 10.21 4.15 10.55
N ILE A 192 9.03 4.69 10.27
CA ILE A 192 8.82 6.09 9.87
C ILE A 192 7.63 6.59 10.67
N LYS A 193 7.78 7.71 11.38
CA LYS A 193 6.65 8.34 12.08
C LYS A 193 6.19 9.61 11.38
N PHE A 194 4.87 9.78 11.32
CA PHE A 194 4.23 11.02 10.93
C PHE A 194 3.55 11.66 12.14
N TYR A 195 3.82 12.94 12.34
CA TYR A 195 3.30 13.77 13.41
C TYR A 195 2.24 14.72 12.85
N CYS A 196 1.11 14.83 13.53
CA CYS A 196 0.10 15.85 13.25
C CYS A 196 -0.35 16.55 14.55
N PRO A 197 -0.70 17.84 14.48
CA PRO A 197 -1.29 18.53 15.62
C PRO A 197 -2.66 17.93 15.96
N LEU A 198 -2.95 17.77 17.25
CA LEU A 198 -4.25 17.30 17.72
C LEU A 198 -5.19 18.47 18.01
N LYS A 199 -6.49 18.23 17.84
CA LYS A 199 -7.53 19.06 18.43
C LYS A 199 -8.15 18.29 19.60
N ILE A 200 -8.09 18.86 20.79
CA ILE A 200 -8.66 18.26 22.01
C ILE A 200 -9.86 19.09 22.43
N MET A 201 -10.99 18.41 22.61
CA MET A 201 -12.18 19.00 23.23
C MET A 201 -12.33 18.39 24.62
N GLN A 202 -12.78 19.19 25.58
CA GLN A 202 -13.12 18.75 26.92
C GLN A 202 -14.58 19.08 27.20
N ILE A 203 -15.32 18.16 27.84
CA ILE A 203 -16.53 18.53 28.56
C ILE A 203 -16.13 18.68 30.03
N PRO A 204 -16.11 19.92 30.58
CA PRO A 204 -15.74 20.14 31.98
C PRO A 204 -16.75 19.46 32.91
N ASP A 205 -16.34 19.15 34.13
CA ASP A 205 -17.28 18.59 35.10
C ASP A 205 -18.27 19.68 35.57
N GLU A 206 -19.52 19.29 35.87
CA GLU A 206 -20.53 20.21 36.42
C GLU A 206 -20.02 20.96 37.66
N ASP A 207 -19.16 20.31 38.45
CA ASP A 207 -18.57 20.85 39.68
C ASP A 207 -17.50 21.94 39.43
N ASP A 208 -16.98 22.07 38.20
CA ASP A 208 -16.01 23.11 37.83
C ASP A 208 -16.69 24.49 37.65
N TYR A 209 -18.02 24.50 37.50
CA TYR A 209 -18.83 25.70 37.32
C TYR A 209 -19.42 26.21 38.64
N MET A 210 -19.13 27.46 39.00
CA MET A 210 -19.71 28.10 40.20
C MET A 210 -21.19 28.44 40.04
N ASP A 211 -21.68 28.58 38.81
CA ASP A 211 -23.09 28.78 38.46
C ASP A 211 -23.52 27.73 37.44
N LEU A 212 -24.49 26.89 37.81
CA LEU A 212 -24.99 25.82 36.94
C LEU A 212 -25.76 26.36 35.73
N ASP A 213 -26.22 27.61 35.77
CA ASP A 213 -26.87 28.24 34.62
C ASP A 213 -25.86 28.56 33.48
N ASP A 214 -24.55 28.56 33.77
CA ASP A 214 -23.47 28.78 32.79
C ASP A 214 -22.91 27.47 32.20
N TYR A 215 -23.27 26.30 32.76
CA TYR A 215 -22.88 24.99 32.23
C TYR A 215 -23.89 24.53 31.17
N ASP A 216 -23.46 24.49 29.91
CA ASP A 216 -24.29 24.00 28.80
C ASP A 216 -24.01 22.53 28.44
N GLY A 217 -22.97 21.92 29.02
CA GLY A 217 -22.55 20.54 28.77
C GLY A 217 -22.01 20.32 27.35
N GLU A 218 -21.65 21.40 26.66
CA GLU A 218 -21.09 21.33 25.32
C GLU A 218 -19.56 21.15 25.39
N PRO A 219 -18.95 20.45 24.42
CA PRO A 219 -17.51 20.33 24.35
C PRO A 219 -16.83 21.68 24.09
N GLU A 220 -15.83 22.02 24.89
CA GLU A 220 -15.00 23.22 24.76
C GLU A 220 -13.61 22.88 24.21
N ASP A 221 -13.00 23.79 23.44
CA ASP A 221 -11.63 23.62 22.96
C ASP A 221 -10.65 23.64 24.16
N LEU A 222 -9.93 22.54 24.37
CA LEU A 222 -8.87 22.44 25.36
C LEU A 222 -7.52 22.54 24.66
N PRO A 223 -6.68 23.54 25.01
CA PRO A 223 -5.32 23.58 24.50
C PRO A 223 -4.59 22.28 24.86
N SER A 224 -3.94 21.65 23.87
CA SER A 224 -3.33 20.34 23.99
C SER A 224 -2.31 20.22 25.13
N TYR A 225 -1.56 21.29 25.42
CA TYR A 225 -0.63 21.34 26.56
C TYR A 225 -1.31 21.20 27.94
N CYS A 226 -2.63 21.46 28.05
CA CYS A 226 -3.38 21.27 29.29
C CYS A 226 -3.70 19.81 29.56
N ALA A 227 -3.76 18.98 28.52
CA ALA A 227 -4.15 17.58 28.63
C ALA A 227 -2.95 16.64 28.84
N LEU A 228 -1.72 17.15 28.99
CA LEU A 228 -0.49 16.36 28.94
C LEU A 228 -0.46 15.14 29.89
N THR A 229 -1.22 15.11 30.98
CA THR A 229 -1.30 13.94 31.88
C THR A 229 -2.07 12.77 31.25
N ALA A 230 -3.04 13.03 30.37
CA ALA A 230 -3.96 12.06 29.76
C ALA A 230 -3.36 11.20 28.62
N ALA A 231 -2.05 11.31 28.33
CA ALA A 231 -1.44 10.60 27.20
C ALA A 231 -1.56 9.07 27.29
N GLY A 232 -1.47 8.55 28.52
CA GLY A 232 -1.64 7.12 28.78
C GLY A 232 -3.08 6.70 28.48
N ASP A 233 -4.05 7.45 29.01
CA ASP A 233 -5.48 7.18 28.84
C ASP A 233 -5.89 7.26 27.36
N ILE A 234 -5.36 8.23 26.62
CA ILE A 234 -5.62 8.36 25.18
C ILE A 234 -5.05 7.18 24.40
N ASN A 235 -3.81 6.75 24.70
CA ASN A 235 -3.22 5.58 24.03
C ASN A 235 -3.97 4.28 24.39
N ILE A 236 -4.43 4.12 25.62
CA ILE A 236 -5.30 3.00 26.02
C ILE A 236 -6.62 3.04 25.22
N ALA A 237 -7.25 4.20 25.11
CA ALA A 237 -8.46 4.36 24.31
C ALA A 237 -8.24 4.05 22.82
N ILE A 238 -7.07 4.37 22.25
CA ILE A 238 -6.68 4.00 20.88
C ILE A 238 -6.56 2.47 20.77
N GLU A 239 -5.91 1.81 21.72
CA GLU A 239 -5.78 0.34 21.74
C GLU A 239 -7.14 -0.36 21.87
N GLU A 240 -8.03 0.15 22.73
CA GLU A 240 -9.40 -0.36 22.89
C GLU A 240 -10.30 -0.06 21.68
N TYR A 241 -9.97 0.96 20.89
CA TYR A 241 -10.67 1.26 19.66
C TYR A 241 -10.34 0.27 18.54
N ALA A 242 -9.11 -0.25 18.52
CA ALA A 242 -8.62 -1.11 17.45
C ALA A 242 -9.50 -2.35 17.25
N SER A 243 -9.82 -2.65 15.98
CA SER A 243 -10.54 -3.85 15.59
C SER A 243 -9.61 -5.07 15.57
N PRO A 244 -10.10 -6.31 15.76
CA PRO A 244 -9.27 -7.52 15.63
C PRO A 244 -8.55 -7.66 14.28
N CYS A 245 -9.06 -7.05 13.20
CA CYS A 245 -8.37 -7.07 11.90
C CYS A 245 -7.13 -6.18 11.84
N GLU A 246 -6.94 -5.30 12.83
CA GLU A 246 -5.79 -4.38 12.95
C GLU A 246 -4.62 -4.99 13.73
N GLU A 247 -4.75 -6.18 14.31
CA GLU A 247 -3.76 -6.80 15.22
C GLU A 247 -2.33 -6.77 14.65
N ASP A 248 -2.16 -7.22 13.40
CA ASP A 248 -0.83 -7.31 12.78
C ASP A 248 -0.43 -6.06 11.97
N ARG A 249 -1.41 -5.30 11.47
CA ARG A 249 -1.19 -4.26 10.44
C ARG A 249 -1.67 -2.86 10.83
N GLY A 250 -2.34 -2.72 11.96
CA GLY A 250 -3.03 -1.49 12.35
C GLY A 250 -4.05 -1.07 11.28
N ILE A 251 -4.21 0.24 11.08
CA ILE A 251 -5.15 0.78 10.10
C ILE A 251 -4.80 0.42 8.64
N MET A 252 -3.59 -0.09 8.39
CA MET A 252 -3.21 -0.64 7.07
C MET A 252 -4.09 -1.84 6.67
N ALA A 253 -4.78 -2.48 7.62
CA ALA A 253 -5.79 -3.50 7.35
C ALA A 253 -6.97 -2.97 6.51
N TYR A 254 -7.30 -1.68 6.63
CA TYR A 254 -8.35 -1.02 5.85
C TYR A 254 -7.85 -0.49 4.50
N LEU A 255 -6.54 -0.25 4.40
CA LEU A 255 -5.88 0.32 3.23
C LEU A 255 -5.32 -0.75 2.28
N GLY A 256 -5.30 -2.01 2.73
CA GLY A 256 -4.73 -3.15 2.04
C GLY A 256 -5.28 -3.32 0.61
N GLY A 257 -4.38 -3.32 -0.37
CA GLY A 257 -4.70 -3.46 -1.79
C GLY A 257 -4.31 -2.27 -2.65
N ARG A 258 -3.99 -1.12 -2.03
CA ARG A 258 -3.44 0.03 -2.76
C ARG A 258 -1.98 -0.24 -3.14
N GLU A 259 -1.73 -0.44 -4.42
CA GLU A 259 -0.39 -0.72 -4.96
C GLU A 259 0.62 0.39 -4.60
N MET A 260 0.18 1.65 -4.52
CA MET A 260 1.04 2.78 -4.12
C MET A 260 1.57 2.70 -2.68
N LEU A 261 0.91 1.91 -1.82
CA LEU A 261 1.33 1.65 -0.45
C LEU A 261 2.01 0.28 -0.31
N GLY A 262 2.44 -0.34 -1.42
CA GLY A 262 2.97 -1.71 -1.44
C GLY A 262 4.20 -1.93 -0.56
N LYS A 263 4.93 -0.86 -0.21
CA LYS A 263 6.08 -0.91 0.71
C LYS A 263 5.69 -0.78 2.20
N VAL A 264 4.45 -0.43 2.51
CA VAL A 264 3.98 -0.18 3.88
C VAL A 264 3.37 -1.46 4.46
N TYR A 265 4.02 -1.98 5.51
CA TYR A 265 3.57 -3.18 6.20
C TYR A 265 2.42 -2.86 7.16
N SER A 266 2.63 -1.94 8.09
CA SER A 266 1.69 -1.60 9.16
C SER A 266 1.67 -0.11 9.47
N ILE A 267 0.55 0.38 9.99
CA ILE A 267 0.37 1.77 10.43
C ILE A 267 -0.40 1.75 11.76
N PHE A 268 0.22 2.23 12.84
CA PHE A 268 -0.41 2.31 14.15
C PHE A 268 -0.52 3.77 14.62
N PRO A 269 -1.73 4.28 14.81
CA PRO A 269 -1.96 5.58 15.45
C PRO A 269 -1.60 5.53 16.95
N SER A 270 -1.15 6.65 17.50
CA SER A 270 -0.85 6.86 18.91
C SER A 270 -0.77 8.36 19.21
N VAL A 271 -0.57 8.73 20.47
CA VAL A 271 -0.25 10.12 20.86
C VAL A 271 1.07 10.19 21.62
N GLU A 272 1.88 11.20 21.30
CA GLU A 272 3.17 11.46 21.94
C GLU A 272 3.25 12.88 22.50
N LYS A 273 4.05 13.05 23.56
CA LYS A 273 4.36 14.35 24.16
C LYS A 273 5.65 14.89 23.56
N MET A 274 5.62 16.11 23.03
CA MET A 274 6.82 16.77 22.48
C MET A 274 6.74 18.28 22.70
N ASP A 275 7.81 18.89 23.22
CA ASP A 275 7.93 20.34 23.47
C ASP A 275 6.75 20.95 24.27
N ASN A 276 6.29 20.25 25.32
CA ASN A 276 5.10 20.60 26.13
C ASN A 276 3.79 20.63 25.34
N ASP A 277 3.71 19.90 24.23
CA ASP A 277 2.51 19.78 23.43
C ASP A 277 2.20 18.31 23.10
N PHE A 278 0.97 18.05 22.66
CA PHE A 278 0.54 16.75 22.18
C PHE A 278 0.51 16.66 20.67
N TRP A 279 1.02 15.54 20.18
CA TRP A 279 1.03 15.21 18.77
C TRP A 279 0.37 13.86 18.55
N GLY A 280 -0.48 13.81 17.53
CA GLY A 280 -0.92 12.55 16.96
C GLY A 280 0.22 11.96 16.16
N VAL A 281 0.46 10.68 16.34
CA VAL A 281 1.56 9.96 15.70
C VAL A 281 1.02 8.76 14.94
N PHE A 282 1.38 8.65 13.67
CA PHE A 282 1.19 7.44 12.88
C PHE A 282 2.55 6.76 12.74
N GLU A 283 2.79 5.67 13.48
CA GLU A 283 3.99 4.84 13.33
C GLU A 283 3.78 3.88 12.15
N CYS A 284 4.52 4.10 11.06
CA CYS A 284 4.54 3.25 9.89
C CYS A 284 5.75 2.32 9.93
N LYS A 285 5.54 1.04 9.61
CA LYS A 285 6.62 0.08 9.35
C LYS A 285 6.69 -0.21 7.85
N VAL A 286 7.88 -0.06 7.26
CA VAL A 286 8.11 -0.22 5.82
C VAL A 286 9.20 -1.25 5.53
N PHE A 287 9.08 -1.93 4.40
CA PHE A 287 10.05 -2.94 3.97
C PHE A 287 11.32 -2.33 3.37
N GLU A 288 11.19 -1.17 2.74
CA GLU A 288 12.25 -0.44 2.05
C GLU A 288 12.05 1.06 2.26
N ASP A 289 13.05 1.86 1.89
CA ASP A 289 12.89 3.31 1.90
C ASP A 289 11.81 3.74 0.90
N LEU A 290 10.96 4.66 1.35
CA LEU A 290 9.98 5.32 0.50
C LEU A 290 10.67 6.43 -0.27
N ASP A 291 10.52 6.44 -1.58
CA ASP A 291 10.92 7.62 -2.36
C ASP A 291 9.97 8.80 -2.08
N SER A 292 10.30 10.00 -2.58
CA SER A 292 9.52 11.21 -2.31
C SER A 292 8.06 11.10 -2.77
N TYR A 293 7.80 10.35 -3.84
CA TYR A 293 6.44 10.17 -4.34
C TYR A 293 5.66 9.19 -3.46
N GLU A 294 6.27 8.07 -3.07
CA GLU A 294 5.70 7.08 -2.18
C GLU A 294 5.43 7.65 -0.77
N LEU A 295 6.36 8.47 -0.25
CA LEU A 295 6.22 9.14 1.05
C LEU A 295 5.03 10.12 1.04
N GLU A 296 4.88 10.90 -0.03
CA GLU A 296 3.77 11.86 -0.14
C GLU A 296 2.43 11.16 -0.37
N ALA A 297 2.41 10.06 -1.14
CA ALA A 297 1.22 9.22 -1.27
C ALA A 297 0.76 8.64 0.08
N LEU A 298 1.71 8.19 0.90
CA LEU A 298 1.42 7.74 2.27
C LEU A 298 0.91 8.89 3.13
N ARG A 299 1.55 10.07 3.09
CA ARG A 299 1.11 11.26 3.86
C ARG A 299 -0.32 11.67 3.51
N LEU A 300 -0.66 11.68 2.21
CA LEU A 300 -2.00 12.01 1.75
C LEU A 300 -3.03 11.00 2.27
N GLU A 301 -2.70 9.71 2.25
CA GLU A 301 -3.59 8.68 2.77
C GLU A 301 -3.78 8.82 4.28
N LEU A 302 -2.70 9.01 5.05
CA LEU A 302 -2.76 9.22 6.49
C LEU A 302 -3.56 10.48 6.85
N SER A 303 -3.43 11.55 6.07
CA SER A 303 -4.22 12.78 6.26
C SER A 303 -5.71 12.53 6.02
N GLY A 304 -6.06 11.73 5.01
CA GLY A 304 -7.44 11.29 4.79
C GLY A 304 -7.97 10.43 5.94
N GLN A 305 -7.15 9.49 6.44
CA GLN A 305 -7.51 8.67 7.60
C GLN A 305 -7.69 9.51 8.87
N ALA A 306 -6.88 10.55 9.07
CA ALA A 306 -7.02 11.46 10.21
C ALA A 306 -8.31 12.31 10.15
N SER A 307 -8.76 12.70 8.95
CA SER A 307 -9.88 13.63 8.78
C SER A 307 -11.28 13.00 8.67
N ASP A 308 -11.40 11.81 8.09
CA ASP A 308 -12.71 11.19 7.75
C ASP A 308 -12.71 9.68 8.05
N GLY A 309 -11.59 9.00 7.86
CA GLY A 309 -11.49 7.55 8.09
C GLY A 309 -11.44 7.17 9.58
N TRP A 310 -10.36 6.49 9.96
CA TRP A 310 -10.13 6.07 11.34
C TRP A 310 -10.28 7.22 12.37
N GLY A 311 -9.78 8.41 12.04
CA GLY A 311 -9.77 9.57 12.93
C GLY A 311 -11.16 10.13 13.25
N GLU A 312 -12.08 10.20 12.26
CA GLU A 312 -13.47 10.63 12.49
C GLU A 312 -14.21 9.65 13.41
N GLY A 313 -13.95 8.36 13.26
CA GLY A 313 -14.54 7.35 14.12
C GLY A 313 -13.99 7.41 15.56
N PHE A 314 -12.70 7.75 15.72
CA PHE A 314 -12.07 7.87 17.03
C PHE A 314 -12.52 9.14 17.78
N GLU A 315 -12.61 10.29 17.11
CA GLU A 315 -12.97 11.57 17.75
C GLU A 315 -14.37 11.58 18.37
N GLN A 316 -15.25 10.68 17.94
CA GLN A 316 -16.60 10.52 18.48
C GLN A 316 -16.63 9.76 19.82
N ARG A 317 -15.49 9.26 20.29
CA ARG A 317 -15.37 8.49 21.53
C ARG A 317 -14.94 9.39 22.68
N GLU A 318 -15.73 9.31 23.75
CA GLU A 318 -15.39 9.93 25.02
C GLU A 318 -14.28 9.14 25.71
N ILE A 319 -13.26 9.85 26.18
CA ILE A 319 -12.15 9.31 26.96
C ILE A 319 -12.25 9.91 28.36
N GLU A 320 -12.63 9.10 29.34
CA GLU A 320 -12.62 9.50 30.75
C GLU A 320 -11.16 9.53 31.24
N THR A 321 -10.74 10.66 31.80
CA THR A 321 -9.39 10.85 32.34
C THR A 321 -9.45 11.26 33.81
N ASP A 322 -8.46 10.87 34.59
CA ASP A 322 -8.44 11.16 36.03
C ASP A 322 -8.26 12.66 36.33
N ASP A 323 -7.51 13.38 35.49
CA ASP A 323 -7.08 14.76 35.75
C ASP A 323 -7.71 15.80 34.80
N CYS A 324 -8.28 15.38 33.66
CA CYS A 324 -8.74 16.27 32.60
C CYS A 324 -10.22 16.03 32.23
N GLY A 325 -10.99 15.35 33.08
CA GLY A 325 -12.40 15.05 32.82
C GLY A 325 -12.59 14.24 31.54
N LYS A 326 -13.67 14.53 30.82
CA LYS A 326 -14.05 13.82 29.58
C LYS A 326 -13.44 14.50 28.37
N LEU A 327 -12.58 13.78 27.66
CA LEU A 327 -11.89 14.28 26.47
C LEU A 327 -12.44 13.66 25.17
N TYR A 328 -12.43 14.44 24.11
CA TYR A 328 -12.56 13.98 22.73
C TYR A 328 -11.32 14.44 21.96
N VAL A 329 -10.67 13.51 21.27
CA VAL A 329 -9.39 13.75 20.60
C VAL A 329 -9.56 13.57 19.10
N SER A 330 -9.33 14.64 18.35
CA SER A 330 -9.28 14.59 16.89
C SER A 330 -7.85 14.70 16.39
N PHE A 331 -7.48 13.81 15.47
CA PHE A 331 -6.18 13.82 14.78
C PHE A 331 -6.14 14.87 13.65
N TYR A 332 -7.23 15.63 13.47
CA TYR A 332 -7.40 16.63 12.43
C TYR A 332 -8.07 17.90 12.97
N GLY A 333 -8.09 18.97 12.16
CA GLY A 333 -8.87 20.18 12.46
C GLY A 333 -8.22 21.19 13.41
N ALA A 334 -6.98 20.95 13.87
CA ALA A 334 -6.20 21.96 14.57
C ALA A 334 -5.84 23.16 13.65
N PRO A 335 -5.57 24.36 14.20
CA PRO A 335 -5.05 25.48 13.41
C PRO A 335 -3.73 25.14 12.72
N ASP A 336 -3.55 25.62 11.48
CA ASP A 336 -2.34 25.39 10.67
C ASP A 336 -1.94 23.91 10.54
N TRP A 337 -2.93 23.01 10.55
CA TRP A 337 -2.72 21.57 10.51
C TRP A 337 -1.90 21.14 9.30
N SER A 338 -0.82 20.42 9.57
CA SER A 338 0.00 19.77 8.56
C SER A 338 0.62 18.52 9.16
N MET A 339 0.65 17.43 8.39
CA MET A 339 1.29 16.20 8.79
C MET A 339 2.76 16.21 8.35
N LYS A 340 3.68 15.92 9.27
CA LYS A 340 5.13 16.00 9.06
C LYS A 340 5.86 14.75 9.52
N THR A 341 6.96 14.37 8.86
CA THR A 341 7.82 13.28 9.32
C THR A 341 8.72 13.73 10.49
N GLU A 342 9.35 12.78 11.18
CA GLU A 342 10.37 13.08 12.21
C GLU A 342 11.47 14.02 11.69
N GLU A 343 11.95 13.77 10.48
CA GLU A 343 13.00 14.58 9.84
C GLU A 343 12.52 16.01 9.58
N GLU A 344 11.28 16.20 9.12
CA GLU A 344 10.67 17.51 8.87
C GLU A 344 10.38 18.28 10.17
N MET A 345 10.13 17.57 11.27
CA MET A 345 9.99 18.12 12.61
C MET A 345 11.35 18.48 13.24
N GLY A 346 12.47 18.04 12.67
CA GLY A 346 13.80 18.26 13.21
C GLY A 346 14.11 17.43 14.46
N ILE A 347 13.39 16.33 14.66
CA ILE A 347 13.58 15.40 15.78
C ILE A 347 14.84 14.56 15.48
N PRO A 348 15.86 14.56 16.35
CA PRO A 348 17.06 13.75 16.13
C PRO A 348 16.73 12.25 16.27
N ALA A 349 17.20 11.43 15.32
CA ALA A 349 16.93 9.99 15.21
C ALA A 349 17.45 9.10 16.39
N ASN A 350 17.81 9.67 17.54
CA ASN A 350 18.42 8.98 18.68
C ASN A 350 17.81 9.41 20.01
N GLU A 351 16.54 9.09 20.26
CA GLU A 351 16.03 8.78 21.60
C GLU A 351 15.03 7.62 21.51
N VAL A 352 15.49 6.46 21.01
CA VAL A 352 14.84 5.19 21.33
C VAL A 352 15.28 4.84 22.76
N GLN A 353 14.54 5.33 23.75
CA GLN A 353 14.54 4.67 25.06
C GLN A 353 13.73 3.39 24.88
N ASP A 354 14.41 2.31 24.53
CA ASP A 354 13.91 0.98 24.83
C ASP A 354 13.68 0.94 26.35
N LEU A 355 12.42 0.95 26.77
CA LEU A 355 12.05 0.56 28.13
C LEU A 355 12.43 -0.92 28.24
N ASP A 356 13.59 -1.14 28.85
CA ASP A 356 14.14 -2.42 29.28
C ASP A 356 13.01 -3.25 29.90
N ASP A 357 12.61 -4.32 29.22
CA ASP A 357 11.71 -5.35 29.73
C ASP A 357 12.36 -5.92 31.00
N GLY A 358 11.90 -5.40 32.13
CA GLY A 358 12.29 -5.84 33.45
C GLY A 358 12.06 -7.33 33.56
N ASP A 359 13.17 -8.05 33.62
CA ASP A 359 13.40 -9.38 34.16
C ASP A 359 12.37 -9.74 35.25
N ILE A 360 11.32 -10.50 34.90
CA ILE A 360 10.50 -11.22 35.88
C ILE A 360 10.84 -12.70 35.76
N SER A 361 11.97 -13.05 36.34
CA SER A 361 12.15 -14.38 36.91
C SER A 361 11.28 -14.49 38.17
N MET A 362 10.23 -15.32 38.14
CA MET A 362 9.88 -16.20 39.25
C MET A 362 8.99 -17.36 38.82
#